data_AF-A0A4U9H9Y1-F1
#
_entry.id   AF-A0A4U9H9Y1-F1
#
_cell.length_a   1.000
_cell.length_b   1.000
_cell.length_c   1.000
_cell.angle_alpha   90.00
_cell.angle_beta   90.00
_cell.angle_gamma   90.00
#
_symmetry.space_group_name_H-M   'P 1'
#
loop_
_entity.id
_entity.type
_entity.pdbx_description
1 polymer ?
#
loop_
_entity_poly.entity_id
_entity_poly.type
_entity_poly.pdbx_seq_one_letter_code
_entity_poly.pdbx_strand_id
1 'polypeptide(L)'
;MASWQRPDIRNIWGAALTHHWITTDFAEALLEFITPVDDNIDHLLTFLRDIHRYVARNIGEERMWPLSMPCFIGAEQDIELAQFGSSNIGRMKTLYREGLKNRYGALMQTISGVHYNFSLPMEFWQAWAGVEDAESGKEQISAGYFRLIRNYYRFGWVIPYLFGARRLSAPRS
;
A
#
# COMPACT_ATOMS: atom_id res chain seq x y z
N MET A 1 14.23 36.40 -4.03
CA MET A 1 13.00 35.66 -3.69
C MET A 1 12.89 34.49 -4.65
N ALA A 2 13.47 33.34 -4.29
CA ALA A 2 13.32 32.12 -5.08
C ALA A 2 12.02 31.45 -4.63
N SER A 3 11.01 31.44 -5.49
CA SER A 3 9.80 30.65 -5.28
C SER A 3 10.17 29.17 -5.34
N TRP A 4 10.13 28.50 -4.20
CA TRP A 4 10.13 27.03 -4.13
C TRP A 4 8.78 26.53 -4.67
N GLN A 5 8.59 26.55 -5.98
CA GLN A 5 7.55 25.75 -6.62
C GLN A 5 7.97 24.29 -6.42
N ARG A 6 7.37 23.63 -5.44
CA ARG A 6 7.49 22.18 -5.29
C ARG A 6 7.08 21.58 -6.64
N PRO A 7 7.90 20.71 -7.26
CA PRO A 7 7.48 19.99 -8.44
C PRO A 7 6.15 19.34 -8.13
N ASP A 8 5.19 19.58 -8.99
CA ASP A 8 3.89 18.99 -8.81
C ASP A 8 4.01 17.48 -9.08
N ILE A 9 4.21 16.70 -8.01
CA ILE A 9 4.29 15.23 -8.06
C ILE A 9 3.08 14.63 -8.82
N ARG A 10 1.96 15.35 -8.91
CA ARG A 10 0.73 14.98 -9.64
C ARG A 10 0.94 14.65 -11.12
N ASN A 11 2.03 15.10 -11.77
CA ASN A 11 2.24 14.91 -13.21
C ASN A 11 3.38 13.95 -13.59
N ILE A 12 4.08 13.34 -12.62
CA ILE A 12 5.27 12.53 -12.91
C ILE A 12 4.90 11.11 -13.40
N TRP A 13 3.85 10.52 -12.80
CA TRP A 13 3.34 9.18 -13.12
C TRP A 13 1.88 9.22 -13.57
N GLY A 14 1.37 10.40 -13.92
CA GLY A 14 -0.03 10.60 -14.29
C GLY A 14 -0.99 10.50 -13.10
N ALA A 15 -2.25 10.19 -13.38
CA ALA A 15 -3.31 10.26 -12.38
C ALA A 15 -3.29 9.08 -11.39
N ALA A 16 -3.01 9.36 -10.12
CA ALA A 16 -3.02 8.36 -9.03
C ALA A 16 -4.34 7.57 -8.94
N LEU A 17 -5.47 8.17 -9.36
CA LEU A 17 -6.77 7.51 -9.37
C LEU A 17 -6.84 6.28 -10.30
N THR A 18 -6.14 6.33 -11.42
CA THR A 18 -6.29 5.36 -12.52
C THR A 18 -4.99 4.65 -12.88
N HIS A 19 -3.85 5.08 -12.34
CA HIS A 19 -2.57 4.48 -12.63
C HIS A 19 -2.44 3.10 -11.94
N HIS A 20 -2.06 2.08 -12.71
CA HIS A 20 -2.15 0.68 -12.28
C HIS A 20 -1.09 0.25 -11.26
N TRP A 21 0.07 0.93 -11.23
CA TRP A 21 1.25 0.46 -10.48
C TRP A 21 1.78 1.44 -9.43
N ILE A 22 1.34 2.69 -9.50
CA ILE A 22 1.80 3.81 -8.68
C ILE A 22 0.56 4.62 -8.33
N THR A 23 0.27 4.75 -7.05
CA THR A 23 -0.86 5.54 -6.56
C THR A 23 -0.49 6.19 -5.22
N THR A 24 -1.45 6.82 -4.56
CA THR A 24 -1.28 7.43 -3.24
C THR A 24 -2.24 6.78 -2.25
N ASP A 25 -1.73 6.46 -1.06
CA ASP A 25 -2.53 5.97 0.05
C ASP A 25 -3.20 7.18 0.75
N PHE A 26 -3.07 7.35 2.06
CA PHE A 26 -3.82 8.36 2.81
C PHE A 26 -3.44 9.80 2.45
N ALA A 27 -2.14 10.10 2.40
CA ALA A 27 -1.62 11.44 2.13
C ALA A 27 -1.11 11.56 0.69
N GLU A 28 -1.10 12.76 0.15
CA GLU A 28 -0.60 13.01 -1.21
C GLU A 28 0.88 12.63 -1.37
N ALA A 29 1.67 12.79 -0.31
CA ALA A 29 3.07 12.38 -0.26
C ALA A 29 3.29 10.90 0.11
N LEU A 30 2.22 10.13 0.37
CA LEU A 30 2.30 8.72 0.77
C LEU A 30 2.11 7.82 -0.45
N LEU A 31 3.22 7.57 -1.16
CA LEU A 31 3.25 6.72 -2.34
C LEU A 31 2.93 5.25 -2.01
N GLU A 32 2.17 4.61 -2.88
CA GLU A 32 1.88 3.19 -2.86
C GLU A 32 2.26 2.56 -4.21
N PHE A 33 3.07 1.51 -4.16
CA PHE A 33 3.50 0.77 -5.35
C PHE A 33 2.85 -0.60 -5.40
N ILE A 34 2.23 -0.90 -6.54
CA ILE A 34 1.40 -2.10 -6.72
C ILE A 34 1.99 -2.89 -7.90
N THR A 35 2.43 -4.11 -7.64
CA THR A 35 2.88 -5.02 -8.68
C THR A 35 1.67 -5.69 -9.36
N PRO A 36 1.78 -6.09 -10.64
CA PRO A 36 0.85 -7.06 -11.20
C PRO A 36 0.92 -8.38 -10.43
N VAL A 37 -0.09 -9.24 -10.61
CA VAL A 37 -0.04 -10.63 -10.15
C VAL A 37 1.04 -11.36 -10.94
N ASP A 38 1.85 -12.15 -10.24
CA ASP A 38 3.03 -12.81 -10.80
C ASP A 38 3.24 -14.17 -10.12
N ASP A 39 3.76 -15.14 -10.86
CA ASP A 39 4.14 -16.46 -10.35
C ASP A 39 5.66 -16.58 -10.13
N ASN A 40 6.44 -15.56 -10.50
CA ASN A 40 7.88 -15.52 -10.35
C ASN A 40 8.32 -14.40 -9.39
N ILE A 41 8.92 -14.80 -8.26
CA ILE A 41 9.36 -13.89 -7.20
C ILE A 41 10.44 -12.92 -7.71
N ASP A 42 11.40 -13.38 -8.50
CA ASP A 42 12.51 -12.54 -8.99
C ASP A 42 12.01 -11.49 -10.00
N HIS A 43 11.05 -11.86 -10.84
CA HIS A 43 10.40 -10.93 -11.76
C HIS A 43 9.58 -9.89 -10.98
N LEU A 44 8.77 -10.31 -10.00
CA LEU A 44 8.00 -9.42 -9.14
C LEU A 44 8.90 -8.40 -8.41
N LEU A 45 9.98 -8.86 -7.79
CA LEU A 45 10.92 -7.98 -7.09
C LEU A 45 11.67 -7.05 -8.05
N THR A 46 11.98 -7.51 -9.25
CA THR A 46 12.58 -6.67 -10.29
C THR A 46 11.62 -5.59 -10.74
N PHE A 47 10.35 -5.93 -10.99
CA PHE A 47 9.31 -4.97 -11.36
C PHE A 47 9.09 -3.92 -10.28
N LEU A 48 8.98 -4.34 -9.02
CA LEU A 48 8.86 -3.43 -7.88
C LEU A 48 10.07 -2.49 -7.80
N ARG A 49 11.28 -3.01 -7.99
CA ARG A 49 12.51 -2.20 -8.01
C ARG A 49 12.52 -1.21 -9.17
N ASP A 50 11.99 -1.57 -10.33
CA ASP A 50 11.94 -0.67 -11.48
C ASP A 50 10.95 0.47 -11.28
N ILE A 51 9.81 0.23 -10.62
CA ILE A 51 8.93 1.31 -10.14
C ILE A 51 9.69 2.27 -9.21
N HIS A 52 10.39 1.73 -8.20
CA HIS A 52 11.17 2.55 -7.27
C HIS A 52 12.23 3.39 -7.99
N ARG A 53 12.94 2.79 -8.96
CA ARG A 53 13.95 3.49 -9.78
C ARG A 53 13.34 4.60 -10.62
N TYR A 54 12.19 4.33 -11.25
CA TYR A 54 11.49 5.34 -12.02
C TYR A 54 11.08 6.52 -11.15
N VAL A 55 10.41 6.26 -10.03
CA VAL A 55 9.96 7.32 -9.11
C VAL A 55 11.15 8.11 -8.55
N ALA A 56 12.17 7.43 -8.03
CA ALA A 56 13.35 8.08 -7.44
C ALA A 56 14.08 9.03 -8.41
N ARG A 57 14.03 8.76 -9.73
CA ARG A 57 14.65 9.61 -10.75
C ARG A 57 13.81 10.83 -11.12
N ASN A 58 12.51 10.82 -10.85
CA ASN A 58 11.59 11.86 -11.31
C ASN A 58 11.03 12.74 -10.20
N ILE A 59 11.15 12.37 -8.91
CA ILE A 59 10.70 13.19 -7.76
C ILE A 59 11.64 14.35 -7.39
N GLY A 60 12.61 14.68 -8.26
CA GLY A 60 13.58 15.76 -8.03
C GLY A 60 14.48 15.52 -6.82
N GLU A 61 14.52 16.49 -5.91
CA GLU A 61 15.35 16.43 -4.69
C GLU A 61 14.69 15.63 -3.55
N GLU A 62 13.42 15.24 -3.69
CA GLU A 62 12.74 14.44 -2.69
C GLU A 62 13.31 13.01 -2.61
N ARG A 63 13.07 12.35 -1.47
CA ARG A 63 13.53 10.99 -1.18
C ARG A 63 12.41 10.21 -0.49
N MET A 64 12.34 8.91 -0.77
CA MET A 64 11.39 8.02 -0.11
C MET A 64 11.86 7.68 1.31
N TRP A 65 10.95 7.75 2.27
CA TRP A 65 11.23 7.41 3.66
C TRP A 65 11.36 5.88 3.81
N PRO A 66 12.50 5.35 4.31
CA PRO A 66 12.79 3.91 4.26
C PRO A 66 12.23 3.11 5.45
N LEU A 67 11.50 3.73 6.38
CA LEU A 67 11.02 3.10 7.60
C LEU A 67 9.49 3.14 7.68
N SER A 68 8.88 2.19 8.40
CA SER A 68 7.43 2.17 8.60
C SER A 68 6.90 3.32 9.43
N MET A 69 7.66 3.72 10.46
CA MET A 69 7.26 4.82 11.35
C MET A 69 7.85 6.13 10.81
N PRO A 70 7.05 7.19 10.64
CA PRO A 70 7.59 8.52 10.36
C PRO A 70 8.43 9.00 11.55
N CYS A 71 9.48 9.81 11.32
CA CYS A 71 10.26 10.40 12.42
C CYS A 71 9.64 11.73 12.88
N PHE A 72 9.82 12.80 12.11
CA PHE A 72 9.32 14.12 12.40
C PHE A 72 8.34 14.50 11.30
N ILE A 73 7.07 14.46 11.66
CA ILE A 73 6.04 15.16 10.91
C ILE A 73 5.80 16.46 11.66
N GLY A 74 5.65 17.56 10.91
CA GLY A 74 5.26 18.85 11.48
C GLY A 74 3.85 18.79 12.06
N ALA A 75 3.12 19.88 11.96
CA ALA A 75 1.78 19.88 12.52
C ALA A 75 0.84 18.99 11.68
N GLU A 76 -0.06 18.23 12.31
CA GLU A 76 -0.94 17.28 11.61
C GLU A 76 -1.82 17.96 10.53
N GLN A 77 -2.10 19.25 10.70
CA GLN A 77 -2.83 20.05 9.71
C GLN A 77 -2.08 20.18 8.38
N ASP A 78 -0.75 20.05 8.37
CA ASP A 78 0.10 20.21 7.19
C ASP A 78 0.16 18.95 6.32
N ILE A 79 -0.40 17.82 6.80
CA ILE A 79 -0.55 16.61 5.99
C ILE A 79 -1.70 16.83 4.99
N GLU A 80 -1.33 17.02 3.73
CA GLU A 80 -2.24 17.06 2.60
C GLU A 80 -2.80 15.65 2.33
N LEU A 81 -4.12 15.54 2.28
CA LEU A 81 -4.81 14.30 1.92
C LEU A 81 -4.60 13.98 0.45
N ALA A 82 -4.57 12.70 0.09
CA ALA A 82 -4.44 12.31 -1.31
C ALA A 82 -5.57 12.89 -2.19
N GLN A 83 -5.17 13.47 -3.32
CA GLN A 83 -6.02 14.18 -4.26
C GLN A 83 -6.27 13.33 -5.51
N PHE A 84 -7.54 13.03 -5.79
CA PHE A 84 -7.94 12.18 -6.92
C PHE A 84 -8.75 12.92 -7.99
N GLY A 85 -8.61 14.25 -8.06
CA GLY A 85 -9.31 15.11 -9.01
C GLY A 85 -10.79 15.37 -8.67
N SER A 86 -11.52 15.94 -9.63
CA SER A 86 -12.89 16.46 -9.42
C SER A 86 -14.02 15.47 -9.73
N SER A 87 -13.71 14.28 -10.23
CA SER A 87 -14.71 13.22 -10.48
C SER A 87 -15.40 12.80 -9.18
N ASN A 88 -16.64 12.29 -9.25
CA ASN A 88 -17.36 11.84 -8.05
C ASN A 88 -16.58 10.75 -7.29
N ILE A 89 -15.97 9.81 -8.01
CA ILE A 89 -15.16 8.73 -7.41
C ILE A 89 -13.90 9.32 -6.75
N GLY A 90 -13.23 10.26 -7.41
CA GLY A 90 -12.05 10.92 -6.87
C GLY A 90 -12.35 11.70 -5.59
N ARG A 91 -13.39 12.55 -5.64
CA ARG A 91 -13.87 13.31 -4.47
C ARG A 91 -14.30 12.40 -3.32
N MET A 92 -14.97 11.27 -3.62
CA MET A 92 -15.34 10.28 -2.60
C MET A 92 -14.10 9.67 -1.92
N LYS A 93 -13.04 9.34 -2.68
CA LYS A 93 -11.79 8.80 -2.11
C LYS A 93 -11.04 9.80 -1.24
N THR A 94 -11.05 11.09 -1.61
CA THR A 94 -10.46 12.16 -0.78
C THR A 94 -11.31 12.41 0.47
N LEU A 95 -12.64 12.48 0.34
CA LEU A 95 -13.57 12.65 1.48
C LEU A 95 -13.48 11.48 2.48
N TYR A 96 -13.28 10.25 1.99
CA TYR A 96 -13.03 9.10 2.86
C TYR A 96 -11.79 9.32 3.75
N ARG A 97 -10.70 9.85 3.19
CA ARG A 97 -9.47 10.17 3.93
C ARG A 97 -9.67 11.32 4.91
N GLU A 98 -10.50 12.31 4.56
CA GLU A 98 -10.91 13.35 5.49
C GLU A 98 -11.66 12.76 6.70
N GLY A 99 -12.54 11.78 6.46
CA GLY A 99 -13.19 11.02 7.53
C GLY A 99 -12.20 10.27 8.42
N LEU A 100 -11.16 9.64 7.85
CA LEU A 100 -10.11 8.97 8.61
C LEU A 100 -9.28 9.96 9.45
N LYS A 101 -8.90 11.11 8.86
CA LYS A 101 -8.21 12.21 9.56
C LYS A 101 -9.00 12.65 10.80
N ASN A 102 -10.30 12.89 10.63
CA ASN A 102 -11.15 13.38 11.71
C ASN A 102 -11.41 12.34 12.81
N ARG A 103 -11.36 11.04 12.50
CA ARG A 103 -11.61 9.96 13.46
C ARG A 103 -10.36 9.51 14.21
N TYR A 104 -9.21 9.48 13.53
CA TYR A 104 -8.01 8.81 14.03
C TYR A 104 -6.74 9.68 14.05
N GLY A 105 -6.83 10.92 13.56
CA GLY A 105 -5.68 11.81 13.36
C GLY A 105 -4.92 11.49 12.08
N ALA A 106 -4.29 12.51 11.50
CA ALA A 106 -3.55 12.33 10.23
C ALA A 106 -2.23 11.57 10.47
N LEU A 107 -1.61 11.74 11.63
CA LEU A 107 -0.31 11.14 11.94
C LEU A 107 -0.37 9.60 11.90
N MET A 108 -1.42 8.99 12.46
CA MET A 108 -1.55 7.53 12.47
C MET A 108 -1.59 6.94 11.06
N GLN A 109 -2.16 7.69 10.11
CA GLN A 109 -2.35 7.27 8.72
C GLN A 109 -1.10 7.44 7.86
N THR A 110 -0.04 8.06 8.39
CA THR A 110 1.27 8.17 7.72
C THR A 110 2.21 7.02 8.03
N ILE A 111 1.78 6.05 8.85
CA ILE A 111 2.51 4.81 9.08
C ILE A 111 2.44 3.96 7.81
N SER A 112 3.59 3.65 7.23
CA SER A 112 3.67 2.82 6.02
C SER A 112 3.90 1.34 6.36
N GLY A 113 3.59 0.48 5.39
CA GLY A 113 3.73 -0.97 5.50
C GLY A 113 3.87 -1.62 4.12
N VAL A 114 3.99 -2.94 4.14
CA VAL A 114 4.00 -3.78 2.93
C VAL A 114 2.85 -4.76 3.03
N HIS A 115 2.06 -4.86 1.97
CA HIS A 115 1.02 -5.86 1.83
C HIS A 115 1.51 -6.99 0.93
N TYR A 116 1.45 -8.23 1.41
CA TYR A 116 1.79 -9.42 0.64
C TYR A 116 0.50 -10.11 0.19
N ASN A 117 0.24 -10.07 -1.12
CA ASN A 117 -0.92 -10.70 -1.74
C ASN A 117 -0.52 -12.08 -2.25
N PHE A 118 -1.32 -13.10 -1.92
CA PHE A 118 -1.01 -14.50 -2.21
C PHE A 118 -2.27 -15.28 -2.55
N SER A 119 -2.16 -16.18 -3.52
CA SER A 119 -3.17 -17.16 -3.87
C SER A 119 -2.54 -18.53 -4.14
N LEU A 120 -3.28 -19.58 -3.80
CA LEU A 120 -2.94 -20.95 -4.18
C LEU A 120 -3.45 -21.24 -5.60
N PRO A 121 -2.68 -21.99 -6.41
CA PRO A 121 -3.06 -22.33 -7.77
C PRO A 121 -4.23 -23.32 -7.80
N MET A 122 -4.95 -23.42 -8.93
CA MET A 122 -6.16 -24.25 -9.01
C MET A 122 -5.88 -25.73 -8.77
N GLU A 123 -4.69 -26.19 -9.17
CA GLU A 123 -4.19 -27.55 -9.01
C GLU A 123 -4.13 -27.96 -7.53
N PHE A 124 -3.85 -27.01 -6.63
CA PHE A 124 -3.91 -27.28 -5.19
C PHE A 124 -5.34 -27.62 -4.75
N TRP A 125 -6.33 -26.85 -5.21
CA TRP A 125 -7.72 -27.03 -4.83
C TRP A 125 -8.34 -28.28 -5.45
N GLN A 126 -7.95 -28.59 -6.69
CA GLN A 126 -8.28 -29.85 -7.36
C GLN A 126 -7.76 -31.05 -6.55
N ALA A 127 -6.49 -31.04 -6.13
CA ALA A 127 -5.91 -32.14 -5.38
C ALA A 127 -6.43 -32.24 -3.94
N TRP A 128 -6.65 -31.11 -3.26
CA TRP A 128 -7.00 -31.08 -1.84
C TRP A 128 -8.51 -31.23 -1.58
N ALA A 129 -9.34 -30.59 -2.40
CA ALA A 129 -10.78 -30.49 -2.20
C ALA A 129 -11.61 -31.17 -3.31
N GLY A 130 -10.98 -31.70 -4.37
CA GLY A 130 -11.69 -32.34 -5.48
C GLY A 130 -12.54 -31.39 -6.31
N VAL A 131 -12.19 -30.10 -6.29
CA VAL A 131 -12.87 -29.05 -7.07
C VAL A 131 -12.51 -29.17 -8.55
N GLU A 132 -13.46 -28.97 -9.46
CA GLU A 132 -13.17 -28.95 -10.91
C GLU A 132 -12.63 -27.59 -11.36
N ASP A 133 -13.31 -26.50 -10.97
CA ASP A 133 -12.97 -25.13 -11.36
C ASP A 133 -13.29 -24.09 -10.25
N ALA A 134 -12.88 -22.84 -10.47
CA ALA A 134 -13.01 -21.76 -9.47
C ALA A 134 -14.45 -21.43 -9.09
N GLU A 135 -15.39 -21.51 -10.03
CA GLU A 135 -16.78 -21.14 -9.81
C GLU A 135 -17.53 -22.28 -9.11
N SER A 136 -17.36 -23.51 -9.59
CA SER A 136 -17.99 -24.70 -8.98
C SER A 136 -17.45 -24.99 -7.58
N GLY A 137 -16.17 -24.75 -7.33
CA GLY A 137 -15.52 -24.93 -6.03
C GLY A 137 -15.41 -23.69 -5.16
N LYS A 138 -16.12 -22.61 -5.49
CA LYS A 138 -16.01 -21.32 -4.80
C LYS A 138 -16.17 -21.42 -3.29
N GLU A 139 -17.10 -22.24 -2.82
CA GLU A 139 -17.36 -22.44 -1.39
C GLU A 139 -16.18 -23.11 -0.69
N GLN A 140 -15.61 -24.16 -1.29
CA GLN A 140 -14.48 -24.93 -0.78
C GLN A 140 -13.20 -24.08 -0.76
N ILE A 141 -12.96 -23.32 -1.83
CA ILE A 141 -11.83 -22.38 -1.93
C ILE A 141 -11.96 -21.29 -0.86
N SER A 142 -13.14 -20.71 -0.70
CA SER A 142 -13.41 -19.70 0.34
C SER A 142 -13.22 -20.27 1.74
N ALA A 143 -13.74 -21.46 2.02
CA ALA A 143 -13.54 -22.15 3.29
C ALA A 143 -12.06 -22.44 3.58
N GLY A 144 -11.30 -22.79 2.54
CA GLY A 144 -9.84 -22.96 2.58
C GLY A 144 -9.10 -21.68 2.95
N TYR A 145 -9.38 -20.56 2.29
CA TYR A 145 -8.78 -19.27 2.66
C TYR A 145 -9.21 -18.80 4.05
N PHE A 146 -10.46 -19.01 4.46
CA PHE A 146 -10.86 -18.74 5.86
C PHE A 146 -10.10 -19.61 6.86
N ARG A 147 -9.77 -20.86 6.51
CA ARG A 147 -8.88 -21.70 7.33
C ARG A 147 -7.47 -21.12 7.42
N LEU A 148 -6.92 -20.63 6.31
CA LEU A 148 -5.63 -19.94 6.30
C LEU A 148 -5.66 -18.69 7.18
N ILE A 149 -6.71 -17.86 7.09
CA ILE A 149 -6.89 -16.68 7.94
C ILE A 149 -6.90 -17.09 9.43
N ARG A 150 -7.68 -18.11 9.82
CA ARG A 150 -7.70 -18.58 11.22
C ARG A 150 -6.31 -19.02 11.70
N ASN A 151 -5.55 -19.70 10.86
CA ASN A 151 -4.18 -20.10 11.19
C ASN A 151 -3.23 -18.89 11.26
N TYR A 152 -3.40 -17.90 10.39
CA TYR A 152 -2.66 -16.64 10.45
C TYR A 152 -2.93 -15.89 11.76
N TYR A 153 -4.18 -15.85 12.25
CA TYR A 153 -4.46 -15.27 13.57
C TYR A 153 -3.81 -16.05 14.73
N ARG A 154 -3.65 -17.37 14.61
CA ARG A 154 -3.04 -18.22 15.65
C ARG A 154 -1.52 -18.13 15.69
N PHE A 155 -0.88 -18.05 14.52
CA PHE A 155 0.58 -18.22 14.38
C PHE A 155 1.28 -17.07 13.67
N GLY A 156 0.53 -16.12 13.10
CA GLY A 156 1.06 -15.01 12.32
C GLY A 156 1.89 -14.00 13.12
N TRP A 157 1.89 -14.08 14.46
CA TRP A 157 2.80 -13.33 15.33
C TRP A 157 4.29 -13.60 15.01
N VAL A 158 4.59 -14.73 14.35
CA VAL A 158 5.96 -15.03 13.89
C VAL A 158 6.48 -13.99 12.89
N ILE A 159 5.59 -13.36 12.12
CA ILE A 159 5.95 -12.36 11.11
C ILE A 159 6.51 -11.08 11.77
N PRO A 160 5.79 -10.39 12.68
CA PRO A 160 6.37 -9.26 13.40
C PRO A 160 7.54 -9.66 14.31
N TYR A 161 7.62 -10.92 14.76
CA TYR A 161 8.79 -11.40 15.51
C TYR A 161 10.06 -11.43 14.65
N LEU A 162 9.99 -11.98 13.44
CA LEU A 162 11.14 -12.09 12.53
C LEU A 162 11.44 -10.80 11.78
N PHE A 163 10.41 -10.07 11.35
CA PHE A 163 10.52 -8.95 10.41
C PHE A 163 10.08 -7.61 11.01
N GLY A 164 9.74 -7.55 12.30
CA GLY A 164 9.36 -6.32 12.99
C GLY A 164 10.53 -5.34 13.08
N ALA A 165 10.54 -4.35 12.19
CA ALA A 165 11.59 -3.32 12.12
C ALA A 165 11.25 -2.01 12.87
N ARG A 166 10.21 -2.01 13.72
CA ARG A 166 9.74 -0.82 14.45
C ARG A 166 10.36 -0.80 15.86
N ARG A 167 11.57 -0.25 16.00
CA ARG A 167 12.23 -0.15 17.32
C ARG A 167 12.25 1.26 17.93
N LEU A 168 11.97 2.31 17.16
CA LEU A 168 11.99 3.70 17.62
C LEU A 168 10.86 4.49 16.94
N SER A 169 9.98 5.10 17.73
CA SER A 169 9.08 6.17 17.30
C SER A 169 9.57 7.47 17.92
N ALA A 170 9.65 8.56 17.16
CA ALA A 170 9.97 9.86 17.73
C ALA A 170 8.89 10.25 18.76
N PRO A 171 9.27 10.92 19.87
CA PRO A 171 8.30 11.43 20.82
C PRO A 171 7.35 12.41 20.12
N ARG A 172 6.05 12.29 20.40
CA ARG A 172 5.07 13.29 19.98
C ARG A 172 5.35 14.56 20.81
N SER A 173 5.71 15.65 20.14
CA SER A 173 5.86 16.97 20.76
C SER A 173 4.54 17.50 21.26
#